data_AF-A0A3P7LHR9-F1
#
_entry.id   AF-A0A3P7LHR9-F1
#
_cell.length_a   1.000
_cell.length_b   1.000
_cell.length_c   1.000
_cell.angle_alpha   90.00
_cell.angle_beta   90.00
_cell.angle_gamma   90.00
#
_symmetry.space_group_name_H-M   'P 1'
#
loop_
_entity.id
_entity.type
_entity.pdbx_description
1 polymer ?
#
loop_
_entity_poly.entity_id
_entity_poly.type
_entity_poly.pdbx_seq_one_letter_code
_entity_poly.pdbx_strand_id
1 'polypeptide(L)'
;MCSLADIYRELGESEAKETITKSWARYEEAYRVLRASQDRMGEVLVLASMAKSASESRSHYTGQCECQAIQLNKKCLDIARTLGCKHVMLKCHSRLAELYAQLNDEDSEEVARRAASQLTQEMELFCNFCGQRYGLKDESLQALRCSHVFHERCLHTFLLEREDQTCPKCRCRAIVSDNISMRTPSICSTVDAQSPTSQMAAPSGGVKTPLVAAAAELGDTRPQSTLTRASARYVYGNDEQS
;
A
#
# COMPACT_ATOMS: atom_id res chain seq x y z
N MET A 1 3.79 -4.95 -12.08
CA MET A 1 3.36 -3.55 -12.31
C MET A 1 2.73 -2.92 -11.07
N CYS A 2 1.84 -3.63 -10.36
CA CYS A 2 1.18 -3.14 -9.14
C CYS A 2 2.17 -2.85 -8.00
N SER A 3 3.10 -3.77 -7.72
CA SER A 3 4.14 -3.58 -6.70
C SER A 3 4.97 -2.32 -6.91
N LEU A 4 5.32 -2.00 -8.16
CA LEU A 4 6.07 -0.80 -8.48
C LEU A 4 5.23 0.48 -8.29
N ALA A 5 3.93 0.42 -8.57
CA ALA A 5 3.02 1.54 -8.30
C ALA A 5 2.81 1.76 -6.79
N ASP A 6 2.78 0.68 -5.99
CA ASP A 6 2.76 0.76 -4.53
C ASP A 6 4.06 1.37 -3.98
N ILE A 7 5.22 0.95 -4.48
CA ILE A 7 6.54 1.51 -4.13
C ILE A 7 6.59 3.00 -4.49
N TYR A 8 6.15 3.41 -5.69
CA TYR A 8 6.15 4.82 -6.07
C TYR A 8 5.18 5.66 -5.22
N ARG A 9 4.08 5.07 -4.72
CA ARG A 9 3.20 5.75 -3.77
C ARG A 9 3.89 5.96 -2.42
N GLU A 10 4.53 4.91 -1.88
CA GLU A 10 5.25 4.97 -0.60
C GLU A 10 6.44 5.95 -0.66
N LEU A 11 7.21 5.93 -1.76
CA LEU A 11 8.28 6.91 -1.99
C LEU A 11 7.73 8.33 -2.20
N GLY A 12 6.50 8.47 -2.68
CA GLY A 12 5.81 9.76 -2.88
C GLY A 12 5.51 10.52 -1.58
N GLU A 13 5.64 9.89 -0.41
CA GLU A 13 5.63 10.60 0.88
C GLU A 13 6.87 11.50 1.07
N SER A 14 7.93 11.31 0.26
CA SER A 14 9.17 12.08 0.37
C SER A 14 9.33 13.17 -0.71
N GLU A 15 9.01 12.95 -2.00
CA GLU A 15 9.12 14.01 -3.03
C GLU A 15 8.12 13.87 -4.22
N ALA A 16 7.44 14.99 -4.53
CA ALA A 16 6.81 15.38 -5.80
C ALA A 16 5.44 14.77 -6.27
N LYS A 17 4.53 15.67 -6.69
CA LYS A 17 3.28 15.42 -7.46
C LYS A 17 3.46 14.53 -8.71
N GLU A 18 4.67 14.48 -9.25
CA GLU A 18 5.04 13.69 -10.42
C GLU A 18 5.07 12.17 -10.13
N THR A 19 5.49 11.74 -8.93
CA THR A 19 5.57 10.31 -8.55
C THR A 19 4.17 9.71 -8.38
N ILE A 20 3.26 10.49 -7.79
CA ILE A 20 1.83 10.18 -7.63
C ILE A 20 1.13 10.07 -8.99
N THR A 21 1.36 11.00 -9.92
CA THR A 21 0.78 10.92 -11.28
C THR A 21 1.32 9.73 -12.08
N LYS A 22 2.62 9.45 -11.95
CA LYS A 22 3.25 8.27 -12.56
C LYS A 22 2.70 6.97 -11.99
N SER A 23 2.44 6.89 -10.68
CA SER A 23 1.86 5.69 -10.07
C SER A 23 0.43 5.46 -10.54
N TRP A 24 -0.37 6.52 -10.70
CA TRP A 24 -1.73 6.44 -11.25
C TRP A 24 -1.79 5.86 -12.66
N ALA A 25 -0.98 6.40 -13.59
CA ALA A 25 -0.91 5.88 -14.96
C ALA A 25 -0.54 4.39 -14.99
N ARG A 26 0.33 3.94 -14.08
CA ARG A 26 0.70 2.53 -13.95
C ARG A 26 -0.44 1.67 -13.40
N TYR A 27 -1.24 2.19 -12.46
CA TYR A 27 -2.43 1.48 -12.00
C TYR A 27 -3.47 1.35 -13.11
N GLU A 28 -3.73 2.40 -13.89
CA GLU A 28 -4.67 2.35 -15.01
C GLU A 28 -4.25 1.33 -16.08
N GLU A 29 -2.95 1.30 -16.42
CA GLU A 29 -2.42 0.32 -17.35
C GLU A 29 -2.52 -1.11 -16.80
N ALA A 30 -2.12 -1.32 -15.53
CA ALA A 30 -2.26 -2.62 -14.89
C ALA A 30 -3.72 -3.09 -14.85
N TYR A 31 -4.66 -2.19 -14.54
CA TYR A 31 -6.09 -2.48 -14.53
C TYR A 31 -6.59 -2.88 -15.93
N ARG A 32 -6.15 -2.18 -16.99
CA ARG A 32 -6.50 -2.50 -18.39
C ARG A 32 -6.00 -3.88 -18.80
N VAL A 33 -4.75 -4.21 -18.49
CA VAL A 33 -4.16 -5.52 -18.79
C VAL A 33 -4.89 -6.64 -18.05
N LEU A 34 -5.15 -6.46 -16.75
CA LEU A 34 -5.82 -7.48 -15.94
C LEU A 34 -7.26 -7.74 -16.40
N ARG A 35 -7.98 -6.67 -16.76
CA ARG A 35 -9.30 -6.76 -17.41
C ARG A 35 -9.25 -7.52 -18.74
N ALA A 36 -8.27 -7.23 -19.59
CA ALA A 36 -8.11 -7.92 -20.87
C ALA A 36 -7.78 -9.41 -20.68
N SER A 37 -6.99 -9.75 -19.66
CA SER A 37 -6.67 -11.13 -19.28
C SER A 37 -7.79 -11.86 -18.53
N GLN A 38 -8.90 -11.18 -18.21
CA GLN A 38 -10.00 -11.69 -17.37
C GLN A 38 -9.57 -12.14 -15.96
N ASP A 39 -8.43 -11.65 -15.45
CA ASP A 39 -8.02 -11.87 -14.07
C ASP A 39 -8.81 -10.95 -13.13
N ARG A 40 -9.90 -11.48 -12.60
CA ARG A 40 -10.80 -10.76 -11.69
C ARG A 40 -10.17 -10.46 -10.34
N MET A 41 -9.31 -11.34 -9.83
CA MET A 41 -8.65 -11.10 -8.54
C MET A 41 -7.61 -10.00 -8.69
N GLY A 42 -6.78 -10.07 -9.72
CA GLY A 42 -5.85 -9.00 -10.07
C GLY A 42 -6.56 -7.67 -10.31
N GLU A 43 -7.68 -7.69 -11.04
CA GLU A 43 -8.54 -6.52 -11.27
C GLU A 43 -8.93 -5.85 -9.94
N VAL A 44 -9.40 -6.63 -8.97
CA VAL A 44 -9.81 -6.13 -7.65
C VAL A 44 -8.64 -5.58 -6.85
N LEU A 45 -7.49 -6.25 -6.85
CA LEU A 45 -6.32 -5.80 -6.09
C LEU A 45 -5.82 -4.44 -6.60
N VAL A 46 -5.74 -4.27 -7.92
CA VAL A 46 -5.37 -2.97 -8.51
C VAL A 46 -6.38 -1.91 -8.18
N LEU A 47 -7.67 -2.21 -8.34
CA LEU A 47 -8.73 -1.25 -8.07
C LEU A 47 -8.78 -0.84 -6.58
N ALA A 48 -8.48 -1.77 -5.66
CA ALA A 48 -8.34 -1.48 -4.24
C ALA A 48 -7.15 -0.56 -3.94
N SER A 49 -6.01 -0.73 -4.62
CA SER A 49 -4.86 0.17 -4.51
C SER A 49 -5.13 1.56 -5.09
N MET A 50 -5.83 1.64 -6.23
CA MET A 50 -6.30 2.90 -6.81
C MET A 50 -7.25 3.63 -5.85
N ALA A 51 -8.23 2.92 -5.31
CA ALA A 51 -9.19 3.46 -4.35
C ALA A 51 -8.50 3.97 -3.08
N LYS A 52 -7.50 3.22 -2.55
CA LYS A 52 -6.67 3.66 -1.43
C LYS A 52 -5.94 4.97 -1.76
N SER A 53 -5.23 5.00 -2.88
CA SER A 53 -4.45 6.19 -3.28
C SER A 53 -5.34 7.41 -3.50
N ALA A 54 -6.53 7.24 -4.09
CA ALA A 54 -7.48 8.33 -4.28
C ALA A 54 -8.06 8.85 -2.95
N SER A 55 -8.27 7.97 -1.95
CA SER A 55 -8.71 8.37 -0.61
C SER A 55 -7.64 9.14 0.17
N GLU A 56 -6.35 8.80 0.00
CA GLU A 56 -5.24 9.39 0.75
C GLU A 56 -4.72 10.69 0.10
N SER A 57 -4.62 10.73 -1.23
CA SER A 57 -4.01 11.85 -1.98
C SER A 57 -5.04 12.91 -2.41
N ARG A 58 -5.84 13.41 -1.46
CA ARG A 58 -7.02 14.30 -1.67
C ARG A 58 -6.76 15.61 -2.42
N SER A 59 -5.51 16.10 -2.45
CA SER A 59 -5.13 17.41 -3.00
C SER A 59 -4.18 17.36 -4.20
N HIS A 60 -3.65 16.19 -4.56
CA HIS A 60 -2.49 16.08 -5.45
C HIS A 60 -2.81 15.73 -6.89
N TYR A 61 -3.97 15.10 -7.14
CA TYR A 61 -4.44 14.81 -8.48
C TYR A 61 -5.30 15.95 -9.01
N THR A 62 -4.82 16.67 -10.00
CA THR A 62 -5.57 17.75 -10.67
C THR A 62 -6.86 17.20 -11.27
N GLY A 63 -8.02 17.64 -10.78
CA GLY A 63 -9.33 17.31 -11.32
C GLY A 63 -10.09 16.15 -10.63
N GLN A 64 -9.59 15.61 -9.53
CA GLN A 64 -10.26 14.52 -8.81
C GLN A 64 -11.02 15.07 -7.59
N CYS A 65 -12.36 15.09 -7.65
CA CYS A 65 -13.17 15.34 -6.46
C CYS A 65 -13.27 14.09 -5.57
N GLU A 66 -13.65 14.26 -4.30
CA GLU A 66 -13.97 13.17 -3.35
C GLU A 66 -14.92 12.11 -3.96
N CYS A 67 -15.75 12.55 -4.92
CA CYS A 67 -16.56 11.75 -5.82
C CYS A 67 -15.82 10.54 -6.45
N GLN A 68 -14.56 10.70 -6.88
CA GLN A 68 -13.81 9.68 -7.60
C GLN A 68 -13.32 8.59 -6.65
N ALA A 69 -12.83 8.96 -5.46
CA ALA A 69 -12.44 8.00 -4.44
C ALA A 69 -13.63 7.13 -4.02
N ILE A 70 -14.82 7.73 -3.87
CA ILE A 70 -16.06 7.01 -3.57
C ILE A 70 -16.43 6.06 -4.72
N GLN A 71 -16.41 6.53 -5.97
CA GLN A 71 -16.73 5.71 -7.14
C GLN A 71 -15.79 4.51 -7.27
N LEU A 72 -14.50 4.69 -7.03
CA LEU A 72 -13.51 3.60 -7.08
C LEU A 72 -13.76 2.58 -5.98
N ASN A 73 -14.04 3.01 -4.74
CA ASN A 73 -14.37 2.10 -3.66
C ASN A 73 -15.67 1.33 -3.94
N LYS A 74 -16.72 1.98 -4.47
CA LYS A 74 -17.98 1.32 -4.86
C LYS A 74 -17.76 0.29 -5.97
N LYS A 75 -17.02 0.66 -7.02
CA LYS A 75 -16.67 -0.25 -8.11
C LYS A 75 -15.84 -1.45 -7.61
N CYS A 76 -14.90 -1.21 -6.70
CA CYS A 76 -14.11 -2.26 -6.06
C CYS A 76 -14.98 -3.20 -5.25
N LEU A 77 -15.93 -2.66 -4.48
CA LEU A 77 -16.89 -3.44 -3.70
C LEU A 77 -17.74 -4.36 -4.56
N ASP A 78 -18.22 -3.89 -5.70
CA ASP A 78 -19.08 -4.70 -6.56
C ASP A 78 -18.34 -5.93 -7.08
N ILE A 79 -17.10 -5.75 -7.56
CA ILE A 79 -16.29 -6.87 -8.03
C ILE A 79 -15.89 -7.76 -6.84
N ALA A 80 -15.45 -7.18 -5.72
CA ALA A 80 -15.08 -7.94 -4.53
C ALA A 80 -16.24 -8.79 -3.98
N ARG A 81 -17.49 -8.27 -4.06
CA ARG A 81 -18.71 -9.01 -3.68
C ARG A 81 -18.93 -10.21 -4.60
N THR A 82 -18.74 -10.07 -5.91
CA THR A 82 -18.87 -11.20 -6.85
C THR A 82 -17.82 -12.30 -6.60
N LEU A 83 -16.65 -11.93 -6.10
CA LEU A 83 -15.57 -12.88 -5.77
C LEU A 83 -15.64 -13.43 -4.34
N GLY A 84 -16.48 -12.86 -3.48
CA GLY A 84 -16.51 -13.19 -2.05
C GLY A 84 -15.27 -12.70 -1.27
N CYS A 85 -14.56 -11.69 -1.78
CA CYS A 85 -13.33 -11.15 -1.18
C CYS A 85 -13.61 -10.25 0.04
N LYS A 86 -14.00 -10.87 1.17
CA LYS A 86 -14.42 -10.17 2.39
C LYS A 86 -13.39 -9.14 2.92
N HIS A 87 -12.10 -9.44 2.82
CA HIS A 87 -11.05 -8.52 3.27
C HIS A 87 -11.01 -7.22 2.44
N VAL A 88 -11.14 -7.34 1.12
CA VAL A 88 -11.20 -6.15 0.24
C VAL A 88 -12.47 -5.36 0.51
N MET A 89 -13.60 -6.06 0.67
CA MET A 89 -14.87 -5.41 1.03
C MET A 89 -14.75 -4.63 2.33
N LEU A 90 -14.11 -5.20 3.35
CA LEU A 90 -13.86 -4.53 4.63
C LEU A 90 -13.08 -3.23 4.42
N LYS A 91 -11.95 -3.29 3.70
CA LYS A 91 -11.12 -2.09 3.46
C LYS A 91 -11.87 -1.00 2.68
N CYS A 92 -12.69 -1.38 1.70
CA CYS A 92 -13.49 -0.40 0.97
C CYS A 92 -14.60 0.23 1.83
N HIS A 93 -15.29 -0.54 2.66
CA HIS A 93 -16.28 0.00 3.59
C HIS A 93 -15.66 0.91 4.64
N SER A 94 -14.48 0.58 5.18
CA SER A 94 -13.74 1.45 6.10
C SER A 94 -13.39 2.80 5.45
N ARG A 95 -12.83 2.78 4.23
CA ARG A 95 -12.52 4.01 3.50
C ARG A 95 -13.75 4.83 3.14
N LEU A 96 -14.85 4.17 2.75
CA LEU A 96 -16.11 4.87 2.48
C LEU A 96 -16.66 5.56 3.72
N ALA A 97 -16.61 4.91 4.89
CA ALA A 97 -17.04 5.55 6.13
C ALA A 97 -16.23 6.83 6.42
N GLU A 98 -14.91 6.79 6.25
CA GLU A 98 -14.06 7.98 6.43
C GLU A 98 -14.37 9.10 5.42
N LEU A 99 -14.62 8.75 4.15
CA LEU A 99 -14.98 9.71 3.11
C LEU A 99 -16.36 10.33 3.37
N TYR A 100 -17.34 9.53 3.77
CA TYR A 100 -18.69 10.02 4.07
C TYR A 100 -18.72 10.90 5.32
N ALA A 101 -17.93 10.56 6.34
CA ALA A 101 -17.75 11.42 7.51
C ALA A 101 -17.20 12.80 7.13
N GLN A 102 -16.24 12.87 6.20
CA GLN A 102 -15.67 14.13 5.71
C GLN A 102 -16.69 14.97 4.92
N LEU A 103 -17.58 14.31 4.18
CA LEU A 103 -18.69 14.93 3.46
C LEU A 103 -19.88 15.29 4.36
N ASN A 104 -19.82 14.92 5.65
CA ASN A 104 -20.92 15.07 6.60
C ASN A 104 -22.22 14.35 6.16
N ASP A 105 -22.07 13.23 5.43
CA ASP A 105 -23.13 12.32 5.00
C ASP A 105 -23.25 11.18 6.02
N GLU A 106 -23.92 11.48 7.15
CA GLU A 106 -24.03 10.59 8.31
C GLU A 106 -24.74 9.26 7.97
N ASP A 107 -25.74 9.30 7.10
CA ASP A 107 -26.50 8.10 6.69
C ASP A 107 -25.60 7.11 5.94
N SER A 108 -24.87 7.60 4.92
CA SER A 108 -23.97 6.76 4.14
C SER A 108 -22.77 6.29 4.97
N GLU A 109 -22.27 7.14 5.87
CA GLU A 109 -21.24 6.79 6.82
C GLU A 109 -21.68 5.63 7.71
N GLU A 110 -22.85 5.73 8.34
CA GLU A 110 -23.35 4.71 9.25
C GLU A 110 -23.53 3.37 8.54
N VAL A 111 -24.09 3.38 7.33
CA VAL A 111 -24.23 2.18 6.48
C VAL A 111 -22.86 1.55 6.20
N ALA A 112 -21.87 2.33 5.80
CA ALA A 112 -20.53 1.84 5.51
C ALA A 112 -19.84 1.28 6.77
N ARG A 113 -19.96 1.99 7.91
CA ARG A 113 -19.39 1.58 9.20
C ARG A 113 -20.02 0.29 9.73
N ARG A 114 -21.33 0.12 9.55
CA ARG A 114 -22.07 -1.09 9.90
C ARG A 114 -21.61 -2.27 9.06
N ALA A 115 -21.49 -2.10 7.74
CA ALA A 115 -20.99 -3.14 6.84
C ALA A 115 -19.54 -3.56 7.17
N ALA A 116 -18.65 -2.60 7.43
CA ALA A 116 -17.29 -2.90 7.89
C ALA A 116 -17.27 -3.69 9.21
N SER A 117 -18.16 -3.34 10.15
CA SER A 117 -18.26 -4.03 11.44
C SER A 117 -18.78 -5.47 11.30
N GLN A 118 -19.78 -5.70 10.45
CA GLN A 118 -20.27 -7.04 10.13
C GLN A 118 -19.17 -7.90 9.51
N LEU A 119 -18.45 -7.39 8.52
CA LEU A 119 -17.33 -8.11 7.88
C LEU A 119 -16.21 -8.43 8.88
N THR A 120 -15.93 -7.52 9.81
CA THR A 120 -14.95 -7.74 10.89
C THR A 120 -15.37 -8.90 11.79
N GLN A 121 -16.66 -8.98 12.14
CA GLN A 121 -17.21 -10.06 12.95
C GLN A 121 -17.20 -11.39 12.20
N GLU A 122 -17.67 -11.41 10.95
CA GLU A 122 -17.70 -12.61 10.11
C GLU A 122 -16.32 -13.23 9.87
N MET A 123 -15.28 -12.41 9.82
CA MET A 123 -13.89 -12.85 9.67
C MET A 123 -13.16 -13.06 11.01
N GLU A 124 -13.85 -12.91 12.15
CA GLU A 124 -13.30 -13.03 13.50
C GLU A 124 -12.01 -12.20 13.72
N LEU A 125 -11.95 -10.98 13.21
CA LEU A 125 -10.75 -10.13 13.26
C LEU A 125 -10.57 -9.41 14.60
N PHE A 126 -10.69 -10.15 15.70
CA PHE A 126 -10.52 -9.64 17.06
C PHE A 126 -9.72 -10.61 17.92
N CYS A 127 -8.91 -10.04 18.82
CA CYS A 127 -8.21 -10.81 19.82
C CYS A 127 -9.21 -11.38 20.84
N ASN A 128 -9.28 -12.70 20.97
CA ASN A 128 -10.22 -13.37 21.88
C ASN A 128 -9.89 -13.15 23.38
N PHE A 129 -8.72 -12.59 23.69
CA PHE A 129 -8.34 -12.26 25.07
C PHE A 129 -8.77 -10.84 25.46
N CYS A 130 -8.42 -9.82 24.66
CA CYS A 130 -8.74 -8.43 24.99
C CYS A 130 -9.98 -7.86 24.27
N GLY A 131 -10.56 -8.59 23.32
CA GLY A 131 -11.71 -8.18 22.52
C GLY A 131 -11.43 -7.10 21.47
N GLN A 132 -10.19 -6.60 21.38
CA GLN A 132 -9.83 -5.53 20.44
C GLN A 132 -9.64 -6.07 19.01
N ARG A 133 -9.99 -5.24 18.03
CA ARG A 133 -9.83 -5.54 16.60
C ARG A 133 -8.34 -5.51 16.21
N TYR A 134 -7.93 -6.42 15.34
CA TYR A 134 -6.58 -6.42 14.79
C TYR A 134 -6.35 -5.23 13.84
N GLY A 135 -5.11 -4.76 13.76
CA GLY A 135 -4.68 -3.77 12.77
C GLY A 135 -5.13 -2.33 13.03
N LEU A 136 -5.78 -2.06 14.18
CA LEU A 136 -6.00 -0.67 14.64
C LEU A 136 -4.74 -0.03 15.22
N LYS A 137 -3.88 -0.85 15.82
CA LYS A 137 -2.58 -0.48 16.35
C LYS A 137 -1.53 -1.39 15.75
N ASP A 138 -0.30 -0.89 15.73
CA ASP A 138 0.87 -1.68 15.34
C ASP A 138 1.26 -2.63 16.50
N GLU A 139 0.48 -3.70 16.66
CA GLU A 139 0.66 -4.70 17.70
C GLU A 139 1.05 -6.04 17.05
N SER A 140 2.14 -6.64 17.52
CA SER A 140 2.56 -7.97 17.08
C SER A 140 1.46 -9.00 17.31
N LEU A 141 1.20 -9.80 16.29
CA LEU A 141 0.23 -10.91 16.35
C LEU A 141 0.96 -12.24 16.43
N GLN A 142 0.46 -13.10 17.30
CA GLN A 142 0.96 -14.46 17.48
C GLN A 142 -0.14 -15.47 17.13
N ALA A 143 0.15 -16.34 16.16
CA ALA A 143 -0.68 -17.50 15.86
C ALA A 143 -0.19 -18.73 16.63
N LEU A 144 -1.14 -19.53 17.10
CA LEU A 144 -0.91 -20.87 17.64
C LEU A 144 -1.11 -21.94 16.54
N ARG A 145 -0.59 -23.15 16.74
CA ARG A 145 -0.80 -24.30 15.84
C ARG A 145 -2.25 -24.74 15.72
N CYS A 146 -3.11 -24.33 16.65
CA CYS A 146 -4.57 -24.51 16.55
C CYS A 146 -5.25 -23.45 15.66
N SER A 147 -4.48 -22.66 14.90
CA SER A 147 -4.93 -21.59 13.99
C SER A 147 -5.60 -20.40 14.67
N HIS A 148 -5.57 -20.31 16.00
CA HIS A 148 -6.05 -19.13 16.72
C HIS A 148 -4.95 -18.08 16.83
N VAL A 149 -5.34 -16.83 16.57
CA VAL A 149 -4.46 -15.66 16.58
C VAL A 149 -4.78 -14.80 17.80
N PHE A 150 -3.76 -14.20 18.40
CA PHE A 150 -3.86 -13.30 19.54
C PHE A 150 -2.85 -12.17 19.37
N HIS A 151 -3.01 -11.06 20.08
CA HIS A 151 -1.86 -10.16 20.28
C HIS A 151 -0.78 -10.92 21.07
N GLU A 152 0.48 -10.78 20.67
CA GLU A 152 1.62 -11.42 21.32
C GLU A 152 1.62 -11.14 22.83
N ARG A 153 1.40 -9.87 23.21
CA ARG A 153 1.28 -9.44 24.60
C ARG A 153 0.14 -10.15 25.35
N CYS A 154 -1.04 -10.23 24.74
CA CYS A 154 -2.21 -10.87 25.35
C CYS A 154 -1.99 -12.36 25.59
N LEU A 155 -1.43 -13.05 24.60
CA LEU A 155 -1.13 -14.47 24.71
C LEU A 155 -0.07 -14.73 25.78
N HIS A 156 0.99 -13.92 25.80
CA HIS A 156 2.07 -14.03 26.78
C HIS A 156 1.55 -13.83 28.21
N THR A 157 0.76 -12.78 28.47
CA THR A 157 0.14 -12.56 29.78
C THR A 157 -0.72 -13.75 30.20
N PHE A 158 -1.57 -14.28 29.31
CA PHE A 158 -2.41 -15.42 29.63
C PHE A 158 -1.60 -16.68 29.98
N LEU A 159 -0.54 -16.97 29.21
CA LEU A 159 0.29 -18.16 29.44
C LEU A 159 1.19 -18.03 30.68
N LEU A 160 1.56 -16.82 31.09
CA LEU A 160 2.27 -16.62 32.36
C LEU A 160 1.39 -16.89 33.58
N GLU A 161 0.10 -16.56 33.49
CA GLU A 161 -0.85 -16.74 34.60
C GLU A 161 -1.35 -18.18 34.76
N ARG A 162 -1.14 -19.05 33.77
CA ARG A 162 -1.68 -20.42 33.77
C ARG A 162 -0.61 -21.49 33.59
N GLU A 163 -0.68 -22.52 34.43
CA GLU A 163 0.22 -23.67 34.38
C GLU A 163 -0.07 -24.63 33.20
N ASP A 164 -1.32 -24.66 32.72
CA ASP A 164 -1.78 -25.65 31.74
C ASP A 164 -1.33 -25.37 30.29
N GLN A 165 -0.76 -24.19 30.02
CA GLN A 165 -0.22 -23.77 28.72
C GLN A 165 -1.16 -24.11 27.55
N THR A 166 -2.44 -23.71 27.69
CA THR A 166 -3.50 -23.99 26.71
C THR A 166 -3.94 -22.74 25.94
N CYS A 167 -4.51 -22.94 24.75
CA CYS A 167 -5.09 -21.87 23.95
C CYS A 167 -6.32 -21.29 24.65
N PRO A 168 -6.43 -19.95 24.81
CA PRO A 168 -7.59 -19.31 25.44
C PRO A 168 -8.94 -19.63 24.77
N LYS A 169 -8.95 -19.89 23.44
CA LYS A 169 -10.19 -20.09 22.67
C LYS A 169 -10.64 -21.56 22.63
N CYS A 170 -9.76 -22.50 22.27
CA CYS A 170 -10.13 -23.91 22.10
C CYS A 170 -9.55 -24.87 23.13
N ARG A 171 -8.70 -24.39 24.06
CA ARG A 171 -8.03 -25.19 25.09
C ARG A 171 -7.08 -26.27 24.58
N CYS A 172 -6.80 -26.33 23.27
CA CYS A 172 -5.69 -27.13 22.73
C CYS A 172 -4.35 -26.62 23.28
N ARG A 173 -3.31 -27.44 23.27
CA ARG A 173 -1.96 -27.04 23.71
C ARG A 173 -1.49 -25.79 22.96
N ALA A 174 -1.03 -24.78 23.72
CA ALA A 174 -0.57 -23.50 23.17
C ALA A 174 0.84 -23.63 22.60
N ILE A 175 0.94 -24.21 21.42
CA ILE A 175 2.19 -24.27 20.66
C ILE A 175 2.18 -23.12 19.68
N VAL A 176 3.16 -22.23 19.79
CA VAL A 176 3.37 -21.14 18.85
C VAL A 176 3.61 -21.67 17.45
N SER A 177 2.99 -21.05 16.45
CA SER A 177 3.26 -21.33 15.05
C SER A 177 4.42 -20.46 14.57
N ASP A 178 5.54 -21.07 14.20
CA ASP A 178 6.73 -20.37 13.69
C ASP A 178 6.52 -19.84 12.26
N ASN A 179 5.50 -20.34 11.55
CA ASN A 179 5.24 -20.03 10.15
C ASN A 179 4.34 -18.78 9.95
N ILE A 180 3.75 -18.24 11.03
CA ILE A 180 2.80 -17.12 11.00
C ILE A 180 3.07 -16.24 12.23
N SER A 181 4.26 -15.64 12.30
CA SER A 181 4.56 -14.54 13.21
C SER A 181 4.63 -13.26 12.38
N MET A 182 3.57 -12.46 12.42
CA MET A 182 3.57 -11.14 11.78
C MET A 182 4.18 -10.16 12.78
N ARG A 183 5.51 -10.12 12.80
CA ARG A 183 6.27 -9.05 13.46
C ARG A 183 6.36 -7.89 12.48
N THR A 184 5.92 -6.71 12.90
CA THR A 184 6.15 -5.49 12.13
C THR A 184 7.66 -5.22 12.16
N PRO A 185 8.35 -5.13 11.00
CA PRO A 185 9.76 -4.79 11.00
C PRO A 185 9.91 -3.33 11.44
N SER A 186 10.29 -3.12 12.69
CA SER A 186 10.81 -1.82 13.13
C SER A 186 12.18 -1.65 12.49
N ILE A 187 12.24 -0.90 11.37
CA ILE A 187 13.51 -0.53 10.74
C ILE A 187 14.11 0.61 11.56
N CYS A 188 14.70 0.28 12.70
CA CYS A 188 15.76 1.09 13.30
C CYS A 188 16.51 0.25 14.33
N SER A 189 17.58 -0.39 13.91
CA SER A 189 18.65 -0.83 14.80
C SER A 189 19.95 -0.79 14.01
N THR A 190 20.59 0.38 14.06
CA THR A 190 22.01 0.53 13.76
C THR A 190 22.77 -0.41 14.69
N VAL A 191 23.28 -1.51 14.14
CA VAL A 191 24.27 -2.33 14.84
C VAL A 191 25.62 -1.62 14.72
N ASP A 192 26.12 -1.19 15.88
CA ASP A 192 27.49 -0.70 16.06
C ASP A 192 28.48 -1.78 15.62
N ALA A 193 29.24 -1.50 14.55
CA ALA A 193 30.38 -2.31 14.15
C ALA A 193 31.61 -1.85 14.93
N GLN A 194 31.92 -2.57 16.01
CA GLN A 194 33.21 -2.50 16.67
C GLN A 194 34.33 -2.95 15.71
N SER A 195 35.33 -2.09 15.55
CA SER A 195 36.61 -2.38 14.89
C SER A 195 37.32 -3.58 15.54
N PRO A 196 38.08 -4.35 14.74
CA PRO A 196 39.49 -4.47 15.09
C PRO A 196 40.43 -4.32 13.90
N THR A 197 41.51 -3.59 14.18
CA THR A 197 42.73 -3.42 13.40
C THR A 197 43.47 -4.76 13.27
N SER A 198 43.96 -5.12 12.07
CA SER A 198 45.32 -5.65 11.81
C SER A 198 45.57 -6.09 10.36
N GLN A 199 46.47 -5.34 9.71
CA GLN A 199 47.57 -5.70 8.78
C GLN A 199 47.45 -6.83 7.73
N MET A 200 47.54 -6.38 6.46
CA MET A 200 48.36 -6.83 5.31
C MET A 200 48.65 -8.34 5.10
N ALA A 201 48.19 -8.88 3.97
CA ALA A 201 49.02 -9.59 2.97
C ALA A 201 48.23 -9.88 1.69
N ALA A 202 48.76 -9.52 0.52
CA ALA A 202 48.32 -10.02 -0.78
C ALA A 202 48.92 -11.42 -1.02
N PRO A 203 48.25 -12.29 -1.82
CA PRO A 203 48.80 -12.51 -3.15
C PRO A 203 47.77 -12.73 -4.29
N SER A 204 48.23 -12.30 -5.45
CA SER A 204 47.99 -12.74 -6.83
C SER A 204 47.22 -14.05 -7.09
N GLY A 205 46.21 -13.96 -7.96
CA GLY A 205 45.58 -15.11 -8.62
C GLY A 205 44.34 -14.72 -9.42
N GLY A 206 44.52 -14.02 -10.54
CA GLY A 206 43.42 -13.58 -11.40
C GLY A 206 42.90 -14.67 -12.33
N VAL A 207 41.57 -14.82 -12.38
CA VAL A 207 40.85 -15.35 -13.55
C VAL A 207 39.75 -14.35 -13.87
N LYS A 208 39.85 -13.73 -15.06
CA LYS A 208 38.92 -12.74 -15.60
C LYS A 208 37.79 -13.47 -16.34
N THR A 209 36.56 -13.03 -16.13
CA THR A 209 35.48 -13.17 -17.14
C THR A 209 34.80 -11.83 -17.35
N PRO A 210 34.42 -11.49 -18.60
CA PRO A 210 34.22 -10.11 -19.02
C PRO A 210 32.73 -9.71 -19.10
N LEU A 211 32.51 -8.39 -19.09
CA LEU A 211 31.61 -7.64 -19.98
C LEU A 211 30.73 -6.61 -19.26
N VAL A 212 31.37 -5.54 -18.77
CA VAL A 212 30.78 -4.20 -18.73
C VAL A 212 31.85 -3.26 -19.28
N ALA A 213 31.64 -2.73 -20.49
CA ALA A 213 32.13 -1.42 -20.94
C ALA A 213 31.88 -1.25 -22.45
N ALA A 214 30.95 -0.36 -22.78
CA ALA A 214 30.98 0.40 -24.03
C ALA A 214 30.27 1.74 -23.75
N ALA A 215 30.98 2.63 -23.06
CA ALA A 215 30.64 4.04 -22.92
C ALA A 215 31.96 4.83 -22.90
N ALA A 216 32.49 5.11 -24.08
CA ALA A 216 33.45 6.18 -24.33
C ALA A 216 33.58 6.34 -25.86
N GLU A 217 33.74 7.58 -26.30
CA GLU A 217 33.99 8.09 -27.65
C GLU A 217 32.79 8.82 -28.29
N LEU A 218 33.07 10.05 -28.76
CA LEU A 218 32.22 11.14 -29.26
C LEU A 218 31.69 12.04 -28.12
N GLY A 219 32.23 13.21 -27.84
CA GLY A 219 32.99 14.16 -28.66
C GLY A 219 32.38 15.54 -28.40
N ASP A 220 33.17 16.45 -27.81
CA ASP A 220 32.79 17.80 -27.40
C ASP A 220 32.06 18.60 -28.49
N THR A 221 30.85 19.10 -28.19
CA THR A 221 30.28 20.26 -28.89
C THR A 221 29.68 21.26 -27.90
N ARG A 222 30.27 22.46 -27.90
CA ARG A 222 29.90 23.64 -27.10
C ARG A 222 28.48 24.14 -27.37
N PRO A 223 27.82 24.79 -26.39
CA PRO A 223 26.53 25.44 -26.61
C PRO A 223 26.72 26.82 -27.25
N GLN A 224 26.11 27.07 -28.42
CA GLN A 224 25.92 28.42 -28.95
C GLN A 224 24.45 28.84 -28.81
N SER A 225 24.25 29.84 -27.96
CA SER A 225 23.08 30.69 -27.88
C SER A 225 22.99 31.58 -29.12
N THR A 226 21.87 31.56 -29.85
CA THR A 226 21.37 32.73 -30.58
C THR A 226 19.84 32.73 -30.60
N LEU A 227 19.29 33.89 -30.21
CA LEU A 227 17.88 34.27 -30.23
C LEU A 227 17.30 34.27 -31.65
N THR A 228 16.03 33.88 -31.80
CA THR A 228 15.09 34.73 -32.56
C THR A 228 13.64 34.50 -32.12
N ARG A 229 12.99 35.65 -31.93
CA ARG A 229 11.65 35.89 -31.41
C ARG A 229 10.65 35.81 -32.58
N ALA A 230 9.63 34.97 -32.46
CA ALA A 230 8.42 35.05 -33.27
C ALA A 230 7.22 35.36 -32.36
N SER A 231 6.76 36.60 -32.43
CA SER A 231 5.57 37.10 -31.74
C SER A 231 4.32 36.61 -32.45
N ALA A 232 3.49 35.80 -31.79
CA ALA A 232 2.10 35.61 -32.20
C ALA A 232 1.23 36.59 -31.40
N ARG A 233 0.77 37.64 -32.09
CA ARG A 233 -0.25 38.57 -31.59
C ARG A 233 -1.61 37.87 -31.67
N TYR A 234 -2.28 37.70 -30.53
CA TYR A 234 -3.74 37.52 -30.52
C TYR A 234 -4.37 38.91 -30.62
N VAL A 235 -5.08 39.14 -31.73
CA VAL A 235 -5.88 40.34 -31.99
C VAL A 235 -7.32 40.03 -31.56
N TYR A 236 -7.86 40.89 -30.68
CA TYR A 236 -9.30 40.99 -30.41
C TYR A 236 -10.01 41.51 -31.66
N GLY A 237 -11.04 40.81 -32.11
CA GLY A 237 -12.00 41.31 -33.10
C GLY A 237 -13.39 41.31 -32.49
N ASN A 238 -13.82 42.49 -32.04
CA ASN A 238 -15.24 42.84 -31.95
C ASN A 238 -15.68 43.23 -33.36
N ASP A 239 -16.79 42.69 -33.84
CA ASP A 239 -17.61 43.36 -34.84
C ASP A 239 -19.09 43.09 -34.54
N GLU A 240 -19.78 44.20 -34.27
CA GLU A 240 -21.23 44.35 -34.32
C GLU A 240 -21.71 44.24 -35.78
N GLN A 241 -22.93 43.69 -35.94
CA GLN A 241 -24.01 44.09 -36.88
C GLN A 241 -24.69 42.91 -37.57
N SER A 242 -25.87 42.55 -37.07
CA SER A 242 -27.15 42.63 -37.81
C SER A 242 -28.31 42.45 -36.83
#